data_AF-A0A382UYV1-F1
#
_entry.id   AF-A0A382UYV1-F1
#
_cell.length_a   1.000
_cell.length_b   1.000
_cell.length_c   1.000
_cell.angle_alpha   90.00
_cell.angle_beta   90.00
_cell.angle_gamma   90.00
#
_symmetry.space_group_name_H-M   'P 1'
#
loop_
_entity.id
_entity.type
_entity.pdbx_description
1 polymer ?
#
loop_
_entity_poly.entity_id
_entity_poly.type
_entity_poly.pdbx_seq_one_letter_code
_entity_poly.pdbx_strand_id
1 'polypeptide(L)'
;SQGEMQWSNTFGGGEADLSLSVVESSSGGYTIAGQTESYGNGNDDVYLIRVDGNGNLLWEKTFGLAQADAASSIVETSDGGFAFAGVLTTDEGGFDAWVVKTDAQGDSLWTQRYSAGPGWDIWDIAFSIQSTGDGGFIVAGMTGLIQQFNVFLMKIESDSDPQSSVFYVPDDFPNIQSAINYATDGDTVLVHPGVYLENINFSGKNIVVGSLFITTGDTSYISQTVIDGNQNGSVVLFENGEDPSSVLRGFSIVNGTGTFLLAPRYGGGIFCREADPTLKDLIIYDNHT
;
A
#
# COMPACT_ATOMS: atom_id res chain seq x y z
N SER A 1 26.78 14.63 24.44
CA SER A 1 27.20 15.59 23.39
C SER A 1 27.65 16.88 24.08
N GLN A 2 28.64 17.61 23.52
CA GLN A 2 29.12 18.88 24.08
C GLN A 2 28.44 20.14 23.48
N GLY A 3 27.49 19.95 22.56
CA GLY A 3 26.78 21.06 21.91
C GLY A 3 27.64 21.87 20.93
N GLU A 4 28.81 21.35 20.54
CA GLU A 4 29.67 22.00 19.55
C GLU A 4 29.10 21.84 18.14
N MET A 5 29.00 22.95 17.41
CA MET A 5 28.60 22.96 16.01
C MET A 5 29.71 22.36 15.15
N GLN A 6 29.37 21.35 14.33
CA GLN A 6 30.32 20.72 13.41
C GLN A 6 30.30 21.38 12.03
N TRP A 7 29.12 21.66 11.50
CA TRP A 7 28.90 22.33 10.22
C TRP A 7 27.54 23.04 10.22
N SER A 8 27.37 23.97 9.28
CA SER A 8 26.10 24.64 9.00
C SER A 8 26.03 24.99 7.52
N ASN A 9 24.91 24.69 6.87
CA ASN A 9 24.63 25.05 5.49
C ASN A 9 23.23 25.67 5.40
N THR A 10 23.00 26.48 4.37
CA THR A 10 21.72 27.13 4.08
C THR A 10 21.24 26.73 2.70
N PHE A 11 19.95 26.42 2.57
CA PHE A 11 19.29 26.02 1.33
C PHE A 11 18.06 26.92 1.14
N GLY A 12 17.73 27.23 -0.10
CA GLY A 12 16.75 28.26 -0.45
C GLY A 12 17.24 29.20 -1.55
N GLY A 13 16.38 30.13 -1.95
CA GLY A 13 16.60 31.04 -3.06
C GLY A 13 16.50 32.52 -2.69
N GLY A 14 15.86 33.30 -3.55
CA GLY A 14 15.76 34.76 -3.41
C GLY A 14 14.59 35.24 -2.55
N GLU A 15 13.65 34.35 -2.23
CA GLU A 15 12.42 34.62 -1.47
C GLU A 15 12.45 33.88 -0.12
N ALA A 16 11.31 33.79 0.59
CA ALA A 16 11.27 33.11 1.88
C ALA A 16 11.27 31.59 1.74
N ASP A 17 12.05 30.92 2.59
CA ASP A 17 12.14 29.46 2.67
C ASP A 17 12.13 29.04 4.14
N LEU A 18 11.28 28.07 4.50
CA LEU A 18 11.14 27.61 5.87
C LEU A 18 11.30 26.09 5.95
N SER A 19 12.05 25.60 6.93
CA SER A 19 12.10 24.17 7.26
C SER A 19 11.34 23.90 8.55
N LEU A 20 10.61 22.79 8.59
CA LEU A 20 9.74 22.41 9.72
C LEU A 20 10.11 21.06 10.32
N SER A 21 10.69 20.15 9.52
CA SER A 21 11.05 18.81 9.98
C SER A 21 12.32 18.30 9.30
N VAL A 22 13.04 17.41 9.99
CA VAL A 22 14.23 16.73 9.48
C VAL A 22 14.21 15.27 9.94
N VAL A 23 14.70 14.37 9.10
CA VAL A 23 14.94 12.97 9.42
C VAL A 23 16.37 12.56 9.03
N GLU A 24 17.04 11.81 9.90
CA GLU A 24 18.30 11.14 9.54
C GLU A 24 17.97 9.87 8.75
N SER A 25 18.64 9.67 7.62
CA SER A 25 18.46 8.44 6.85
C SER A 25 19.35 7.33 7.39
N SER A 26 18.82 6.11 7.44
CA SER A 26 19.53 4.87 7.74
C SER A 26 20.75 4.63 6.84
N SER A 27 20.72 5.15 5.61
CA SER A 27 21.84 5.14 4.65
C SER A 27 22.90 6.22 4.90
N GLY A 28 22.65 7.11 5.86
CA GLY A 28 23.48 8.25 6.24
C GLY A 28 22.98 9.59 5.69
N GLY A 29 23.33 10.69 6.36
CA GLY A 29 22.89 12.03 5.99
C GLY A 29 21.45 12.34 6.43
N TYR A 30 20.90 13.45 5.92
CA TYR A 30 19.64 14.00 6.42
C TYR A 30 18.71 14.38 5.28
N THR A 31 17.40 14.32 5.53
CA THR A 31 16.34 14.84 4.65
C THR A 31 15.52 15.87 5.41
N ILE A 32 15.37 17.05 4.83
CA ILE A 32 14.69 18.21 5.42
C ILE A 32 13.41 18.46 4.63
N ALA A 33 12.32 18.75 5.33
CA ALA A 33 11.03 19.10 4.74
C ALA A 33 10.51 20.43 5.29
N GLY A 34 9.86 21.21 4.43
CA GLY A 34 9.27 22.50 4.77
C GLY A 34 8.54 23.12 3.57
N GLN A 35 8.68 24.42 3.37
CA GLN A 35 8.10 25.18 2.26
C GLN A 35 9.10 26.16 1.63
N THR A 36 8.85 26.55 0.39
CA THR A 36 9.64 27.48 -0.39
C THR A 36 8.74 28.44 -1.19
N GLU A 37 9.00 29.73 -1.09
CA GLU A 37 8.50 30.76 -2.03
C GLU A 37 9.49 30.97 -3.19
N SER A 38 10.69 30.38 -3.08
CA SER A 38 11.79 30.55 -4.04
C SER A 38 11.72 29.62 -5.25
N TYR A 39 11.07 28.46 -5.12
CA TYR A 39 11.03 27.40 -6.13
C TYR A 39 9.63 26.82 -6.30
N GLY A 40 9.36 26.20 -7.45
CA GLY A 40 8.08 25.57 -7.75
C GLY A 40 7.15 26.45 -8.59
N ASN A 41 5.85 26.15 -8.56
CA ASN A 41 4.83 26.79 -9.41
C ASN A 41 3.68 27.43 -8.60
N GLY A 42 3.70 27.34 -7.28
CA GLY A 42 2.72 27.90 -6.36
C GLY A 42 3.16 29.21 -5.69
N ASN A 43 2.37 29.66 -4.72
CA ASN A 43 2.76 30.76 -3.83
C ASN A 43 3.79 30.29 -2.81
N ASP A 44 3.56 29.09 -2.27
CA ASP A 44 4.51 28.31 -1.50
C ASP A 44 4.40 26.87 -2.01
N ASP A 45 5.53 26.22 -2.26
CA ASP A 45 5.56 24.79 -2.54
C ASP A 45 6.27 24.05 -1.39
N VAL A 46 5.96 22.78 -1.18
CA VAL A 46 6.75 21.93 -0.28
C VAL A 46 8.18 21.85 -0.80
N TYR A 47 9.15 22.10 0.07
CA TYR A 47 10.57 21.97 -0.27
C TYR A 47 11.18 20.78 0.47
N LEU A 48 11.60 19.78 -0.30
CA LEU A 48 12.23 18.56 0.21
C LEU A 48 13.71 18.55 -0.20
N ILE A 49 14.61 18.53 0.78
CA ILE A 49 16.05 18.65 0.55
C ILE A 49 16.76 17.44 1.13
N ARG A 50 17.62 16.80 0.35
CA ARG A 50 18.49 15.71 0.81
C ARG A 50 19.94 16.17 0.84
N VAL A 51 20.60 15.90 1.96
CA VAL A 51 22.02 16.19 2.16
C VAL A 51 22.80 14.96 2.63
N ASP A 52 24.10 14.92 2.35
CA ASP A 52 24.99 13.90 2.92
C ASP A 52 25.26 14.13 4.42
N GLY A 53 26.05 13.25 5.05
CA GLY A 53 26.41 13.37 6.48
C GLY A 53 27.23 14.61 6.85
N ASN A 54 27.81 15.29 5.87
CA ASN A 54 28.55 16.54 6.03
C ASN A 54 27.70 17.78 5.68
N GLY A 55 26.42 17.59 5.35
CA GLY A 55 25.51 18.64 4.97
C GLY A 55 25.66 19.14 3.53
N ASN A 56 26.35 18.41 2.64
CA ASN A 56 26.40 18.75 1.21
C ASN A 56 25.10 18.35 0.52
N LEU A 57 24.57 19.22 -0.34
CA LEU A 57 23.36 18.94 -1.13
C LEU A 57 23.55 17.71 -2.03
N LEU A 58 22.61 16.77 -1.96
CA LEU A 58 22.51 15.63 -2.86
C LEU A 58 21.42 15.87 -3.91
N TRP A 59 20.23 16.25 -3.47
CA TRP A 59 19.11 16.61 -4.34
C TRP A 59 18.10 17.49 -3.59
N GLU A 60 17.24 18.16 -4.35
CA GLU A 60 16.11 18.93 -3.85
C GLU A 60 14.90 18.74 -4.76
N LYS A 61 13.70 18.80 -4.19
CA LYS A 61 12.42 18.58 -4.87
C LYS A 61 11.38 19.55 -4.35
N THR A 62 10.48 19.97 -5.25
CA THR A 62 9.32 20.78 -4.90
C THR A 62 8.03 19.99 -5.13
N PHE A 63 7.06 20.11 -4.22
CA PHE A 63 5.74 19.51 -4.38
C PHE A 63 4.63 20.50 -4.02
N GLY A 64 3.63 20.62 -4.88
CA GLY A 64 2.51 21.51 -4.64
C GLY A 64 1.72 21.79 -5.92
N LEU A 65 0.71 22.64 -5.78
CA LEU A 65 -0.15 23.15 -6.84
C LEU A 65 0.08 24.66 -6.99
N ALA A 66 -0.94 25.41 -7.41
CA ALA A 66 -0.83 26.85 -7.66
C ALA A 66 -0.90 27.72 -6.39
N GLN A 67 -1.22 27.13 -5.23
CA GLN A 67 -1.50 27.85 -3.99
C GLN A 67 -0.35 27.66 -2.98
N ALA A 68 -0.62 27.79 -1.69
CA ALA A 68 0.40 27.63 -0.64
C ALA A 68 0.37 26.22 -0.05
N ASP A 69 1.46 25.49 -0.21
CA ASP A 69 1.62 24.09 0.19
C ASP A 69 2.86 23.95 1.09
N ALA A 70 2.76 23.13 2.13
CA ALA A 70 3.84 23.00 3.11
C ALA A 70 3.88 21.63 3.77
N ALA A 71 5.09 21.09 3.96
CA ALA A 71 5.31 19.87 4.73
C ALA A 71 5.62 20.21 6.19
N SER A 72 4.86 19.64 7.12
CA SER A 72 5.02 19.87 8.56
C SER A 72 5.88 18.80 9.24
N SER A 73 5.89 17.57 8.72
CA SER A 73 6.58 16.43 9.31
C SER A 73 7.05 15.46 8.23
N ILE A 74 8.20 14.82 8.45
CA ILE A 74 8.77 13.81 7.54
C ILE A 74 9.30 12.60 8.31
N VAL A 75 9.21 11.42 7.70
CA VAL A 75 9.81 10.16 8.15
C VAL A 75 10.53 9.46 7.00
N GLU A 76 11.55 8.67 7.32
CA GLU A 76 12.14 7.68 6.40
C GLU A 76 11.25 6.43 6.37
N THR A 77 11.06 5.86 5.18
CA THR A 77 10.28 4.64 4.98
C THR A 77 11.18 3.42 4.95
N SER A 78 10.63 2.24 5.26
CA SER A 78 11.42 0.99 5.37
C SER A 78 12.05 0.53 4.05
N ASP A 79 11.54 1.00 2.92
CA ASP A 79 12.08 0.80 1.57
C ASP A 79 13.18 1.82 1.21
N GLY A 80 13.58 2.69 2.14
CA GLY A 80 14.63 3.69 1.96
C GLY A 80 14.18 4.99 1.29
N GLY A 81 12.88 5.13 1.01
CA GLY A 81 12.25 6.37 0.59
C GLY A 81 11.89 7.28 1.77
N PHE A 82 10.94 8.19 1.52
CA PHE A 82 10.47 9.13 2.52
C PHE A 82 8.96 9.29 2.45
N ALA A 83 8.35 9.67 3.57
CA ALA A 83 6.96 10.12 3.60
C ALA A 83 6.84 11.40 4.41
N PHE A 84 6.15 12.40 3.86
CA PHE A 84 5.86 13.64 4.58
C PHE A 84 4.36 13.89 4.68
N ALA A 85 3.97 14.61 5.72
CA ALA A 85 2.61 15.10 5.91
C ALA A 85 2.60 16.61 6.11
N GLY A 86 1.53 17.24 5.65
CA GLY A 86 1.38 18.69 5.68
C GLY A 86 0.04 19.17 5.16
N VAL A 87 0.06 20.29 4.45
CA VAL A 87 -1.10 20.94 3.87
C VAL A 87 -0.95 21.07 2.36
N LEU A 88 -2.04 20.82 1.65
CA LEU A 88 -2.19 21.16 0.24
C LEU A 88 -3.39 22.10 0.07
N THR A 89 -3.20 23.19 -0.64
CA THR A 89 -4.26 24.15 -0.97
C THR A 89 -4.70 23.96 -2.42
N THR A 90 -5.99 23.70 -2.64
CA THR A 90 -6.54 23.48 -3.98
C THR A 90 -7.24 24.73 -4.54
N ASP A 91 -7.43 24.78 -5.86
CA ASP A 91 -8.15 25.87 -6.51
C ASP A 91 -9.65 25.94 -6.14
N GLU A 92 -10.20 24.87 -5.56
CA GLU A 92 -11.58 24.82 -5.05
C GLU A 92 -11.73 25.52 -3.69
N GLY A 93 -10.60 25.92 -3.08
CA GLY A 93 -10.52 26.63 -1.81
C GLY A 93 -10.55 25.70 -0.61
N GLY A 94 -9.79 26.07 0.43
CA GLY A 94 -9.61 25.30 1.66
C GLY A 94 -8.23 24.65 1.75
N PHE A 95 -7.92 24.16 2.94
CA PHE A 95 -6.69 23.41 3.21
C PHE A 95 -7.02 21.94 3.35
N ASP A 96 -6.38 21.09 2.55
CA ASP A 96 -6.49 19.64 2.66
C ASP A 96 -5.28 19.10 3.43
N ALA A 97 -5.51 18.17 4.35
CA ALA A 97 -4.43 17.44 4.97
C ALA A 97 -3.80 16.53 3.91
N TRP A 98 -2.50 16.64 3.76
CA TRP A 98 -1.78 16.05 2.63
C TRP A 98 -0.68 15.12 3.08
N VAL A 99 -0.56 13.97 2.44
CA VAL A 99 0.52 13.01 2.63
C VAL A 99 1.10 12.63 1.29
N VAL A 100 2.42 12.58 1.21
CA VAL A 100 3.16 12.17 0.02
C VAL A 100 4.21 11.15 0.43
N LYS A 101 4.26 10.04 -0.30
CA LYS A 101 5.38 9.09 -0.23
C LYS A 101 6.25 9.24 -1.46
N THR A 102 7.56 9.21 -1.26
CA THR A 102 8.58 9.28 -2.30
C THR A 102 9.48 8.06 -2.28
N ASP A 103 10.18 7.83 -3.38
CA ASP A 103 11.34 6.95 -3.39
C ASP A 103 12.56 7.62 -2.73
N ALA A 104 13.71 6.94 -2.76
CA ALA A 104 14.97 7.42 -2.20
C ALA A 104 15.59 8.61 -2.95
N GLN A 105 15.16 8.85 -4.19
CA GLN A 105 15.57 9.97 -5.04
C GLN A 105 14.64 11.19 -4.86
N GLY A 106 13.61 11.06 -4.02
CA GLY A 106 12.62 12.10 -3.77
C GLY A 106 11.57 12.21 -4.86
N ASP A 107 11.44 11.21 -5.74
CA ASP A 107 10.36 11.18 -6.73
C ASP A 107 9.07 10.63 -6.10
N SER A 108 7.95 11.29 -6.36
CA SER A 108 6.64 10.91 -5.80
C SER A 108 6.24 9.51 -6.25
N LEU A 109 5.95 8.62 -5.30
CA LEU A 109 5.35 7.32 -5.54
C LEU A 109 3.83 7.42 -5.50
N TRP A 110 3.30 8.06 -4.46
CA TRP A 110 1.87 8.32 -4.33
C TRP A 110 1.61 9.52 -3.44
N THR A 111 0.38 10.01 -3.54
CA THR A 111 -0.13 11.05 -2.67
C THR A 111 -1.55 10.74 -2.19
N GLN A 112 -1.84 11.10 -0.94
CA GLN A 112 -3.16 10.97 -0.36
C GLN A 112 -3.58 12.29 0.29
N ARG A 113 -4.86 12.64 0.15
CA ARG A 113 -5.47 13.83 0.74
C ARG A 113 -6.60 13.44 1.65
N TYR A 114 -6.80 14.25 2.68
CA TYR A 114 -7.99 14.25 3.51
C TYR A 114 -8.62 15.62 3.51
N SER A 115 -9.91 15.64 3.19
CA SER A 115 -10.72 16.84 3.12
C SER A 115 -12.08 16.56 3.74
N ALA A 116 -12.51 17.39 4.68
CA ALA A 116 -13.85 17.32 5.28
C ALA A 116 -14.95 17.91 4.36
N GLY A 117 -14.56 18.56 3.27
CA GLY A 117 -15.46 19.10 2.26
C GLY A 117 -14.85 20.30 1.51
N PRO A 118 -15.53 20.82 0.48
CA PRO A 118 -15.02 21.94 -0.30
C PRO A 118 -15.24 23.30 0.40
N GLY A 119 -14.33 24.24 0.18
CA GLY A 119 -14.52 25.66 0.47
C GLY A 119 -13.47 26.28 1.40
N TRP A 120 -13.27 27.58 1.24
CA TRP A 120 -12.23 28.39 1.91
C TRP A 120 -12.29 28.39 3.45
N ASP A 121 -13.45 28.04 4.01
CA ASP A 121 -13.65 28.01 5.45
C ASP A 121 -13.29 26.65 6.07
N ILE A 122 -12.90 25.63 5.29
CA ILE A 122 -12.53 24.29 5.77
C ILE A 122 -11.01 24.15 5.82
N TRP A 123 -10.50 23.81 7.00
CA TRP A 123 -9.07 23.64 7.25
C TRP A 123 -8.81 22.24 7.78
N ASP A 124 -8.23 21.41 6.92
CA ASP A 124 -7.63 20.13 7.23
C ASP A 124 -6.12 20.28 7.11
N ILE A 125 -5.39 20.16 8.22
CA ILE A 125 -3.93 20.31 8.24
C ILE A 125 -3.32 19.14 8.98
N ALA A 126 -2.42 18.42 8.32
CA ALA A 126 -1.61 17.39 8.97
C ALA A 126 -0.35 18.03 9.59
N PHE A 127 -0.12 17.77 10.88
CA PHE A 127 1.03 18.32 11.61
C PHE A 127 2.13 17.29 11.86
N SER A 128 1.78 16.02 12.02
CA SER A 128 2.73 14.97 12.38
C SER A 128 2.42 13.69 11.62
N ILE A 129 3.48 13.01 11.18
CA ILE A 129 3.44 11.66 10.61
C ILE A 129 4.43 10.76 11.36
N GLN A 130 4.04 9.50 11.58
CA GLN A 130 4.94 8.44 12.05
C GLN A 130 4.71 7.16 11.27
N SER A 131 5.80 6.45 10.96
CA SER A 131 5.73 5.08 10.43
C SER A 131 5.18 4.12 11.51
N THR A 132 4.35 3.18 11.12
CA THR A 132 3.82 2.14 12.00
C THR A 132 4.51 0.79 11.79
N GLY A 133 4.48 -0.08 12.80
CA GLY A 133 5.17 -1.38 12.75
C GLY A 133 4.63 -2.38 11.72
N ASP A 134 3.42 -2.13 11.19
CA ASP A 134 2.83 -2.86 10.06
C ASP A 134 3.27 -2.30 8.69
N GLY A 135 4.13 -1.28 8.66
CA GLY A 135 4.70 -0.65 7.47
C GLY A 135 3.93 0.59 6.96
N GLY A 136 2.86 0.97 7.66
CA GLY A 136 1.99 2.10 7.30
C GLY A 136 2.41 3.40 7.96
N PHE A 137 1.47 4.33 8.03
CA PHE A 137 1.65 5.63 8.65
C PHE A 137 0.48 5.97 9.56
N ILE A 138 0.75 6.71 10.62
CA ILE A 138 -0.26 7.45 11.38
C ILE A 138 0.01 8.94 11.23
N VAL A 139 -1.06 9.70 11.02
CA VAL A 139 -1.02 11.13 10.77
C VAL A 139 -1.97 11.81 11.74
N ALA A 140 -1.48 12.81 12.47
CA ALA A 140 -2.27 13.61 13.38
C ALA A 140 -2.33 15.06 12.90
N GLY A 141 -3.49 15.68 13.08
CA GLY A 141 -3.75 17.01 12.55
C GLY A 141 -4.99 17.67 13.13
N MET A 142 -5.41 18.76 12.50
CA MET A 142 -6.68 19.42 12.79
C MET A 142 -7.60 19.40 11.58
N THR A 143 -8.90 19.42 11.82
CA THR A 143 -9.96 19.39 10.82
C THR A 143 -11.12 20.28 11.29
N GLY A 144 -11.73 21.02 10.38
CA GLY A 144 -13.00 21.69 10.67
C GLY A 144 -13.12 23.05 10.00
N LEU A 145 -14.17 23.77 10.40
CA LEU A 145 -14.47 25.09 9.87
C LEU A 145 -13.67 26.16 10.61
N ILE A 146 -13.39 27.28 9.95
CA ILE A 146 -12.82 28.47 10.60
C ILE A 146 -13.64 28.79 11.88
N GLN A 147 -12.94 28.97 13.00
CA GLN A 147 -13.46 29.15 14.37
C GLN A 147 -13.94 27.88 15.10
N GLN A 148 -13.97 26.71 14.45
CA GLN A 148 -14.33 25.42 15.05
C GLN A 148 -13.44 24.29 14.51
N PHE A 149 -12.27 24.11 15.14
CA PHE A 149 -11.34 23.03 14.81
C PHE A 149 -11.47 21.86 15.78
N ASN A 150 -11.44 20.65 15.24
CA ASN A 150 -11.29 19.40 15.95
C ASN A 150 -9.91 18.81 15.66
N VAL A 151 -9.48 17.84 16.48
CA VAL A 151 -8.31 17.02 16.19
C VAL A 151 -8.71 15.83 15.33
N PHE A 152 -7.86 15.42 14.39
CA PHE A 152 -8.00 14.14 13.71
C PHE A 152 -6.76 13.26 13.92
N LEU A 153 -6.99 11.95 13.87
CA LEU A 153 -5.98 10.93 13.71
C LEU A 153 -6.38 10.08 12.51
N MET A 154 -5.47 9.94 11.55
CA MET A 154 -5.60 9.10 10.38
C MET A 154 -4.57 7.98 10.47
N LYS A 155 -4.98 6.76 10.12
CA LYS A 155 -4.06 5.68 9.81
C LYS A 155 -4.09 5.45 8.31
N ILE A 156 -2.92 5.44 7.70
CA ILE A 156 -2.69 5.01 6.33
C ILE A 156 -2.07 3.64 6.46
N GLU A 157 -2.68 2.64 5.85
CA GLU A 157 -2.15 1.29 5.90
C GLU A 157 -0.77 1.26 5.22
N SER A 158 0.03 0.25 5.56
CA SER A 158 1.26 0.00 4.80
C SER A 158 0.93 -0.11 3.34
N ASP A 159 1.86 0.33 2.50
CA ASP A 159 1.90 -0.15 1.15
C ASP A 159 2.23 -1.66 1.20
N SER A 160 1.28 -2.50 1.60
CA SER A 160 1.17 -3.83 1.06
C SER A 160 0.45 -3.70 -0.29
N ASP A 161 0.94 -3.01 -1.32
CA ASP A 161 2.31 -3.00 -1.88
C ASP A 161 2.30 -2.04 -3.10
N PRO A 162 3.32 -1.19 -3.37
CA PRO A 162 3.43 -0.48 -4.66
C PRO A 162 3.77 -1.43 -5.82
N GLN A 163 3.85 -2.74 -5.58
CA GLN A 163 3.98 -3.83 -6.55
C GLN A 163 2.83 -4.84 -6.54
N SER A 164 1.73 -4.68 -5.76
CA SER A 164 0.62 -5.66 -5.85
C SER A 164 -0.05 -5.56 -7.22
N SER A 165 0.32 -6.46 -8.10
CA SER A 165 -0.21 -6.57 -9.44
C SER A 165 -1.50 -7.36 -9.38
N VAL A 166 -2.46 -6.96 -10.22
CA VAL A 166 -3.66 -7.75 -10.45
C VAL A 166 -3.46 -8.51 -11.74
N PHE A 167 -3.43 -9.83 -11.65
CA PHE A 167 -3.35 -10.73 -12.80
C PHE A 167 -4.73 -11.30 -13.12
N TYR A 168 -5.23 -11.00 -14.31
CA TYR A 168 -6.55 -11.42 -14.74
C TYR A 168 -6.48 -12.80 -15.39
N VAL A 169 -7.32 -13.73 -14.93
CA VAL A 169 -7.48 -15.06 -15.53
C VAL A 169 -8.87 -15.12 -16.17
N PRO A 170 -9.00 -15.36 -17.50
CA PRO A 170 -7.96 -15.85 -18.40
C PRO A 170 -7.19 -14.77 -19.21
N ASP A 171 -7.46 -13.47 -18.97
CA ASP A 171 -7.04 -12.40 -19.87
C ASP A 171 -5.51 -12.21 -19.97
N ASP A 172 -4.81 -12.21 -18.82
CA ASP A 172 -3.34 -12.12 -18.76
C ASP A 172 -2.68 -13.51 -18.75
N PHE A 173 -3.34 -14.46 -18.09
CA PHE A 173 -2.85 -15.83 -17.90
C PHE A 173 -3.91 -16.85 -18.29
N PRO A 174 -3.56 -17.88 -19.07
CA PRO A 174 -4.55 -18.83 -19.58
C PRO A 174 -5.17 -19.73 -18.51
N ASN A 175 -4.55 -19.83 -17.32
CA ASN A 175 -5.01 -20.68 -16.22
C ASN A 175 -4.57 -20.12 -14.85
N ILE A 176 -5.27 -20.51 -13.79
CA ILE A 176 -5.08 -19.98 -12.44
C ILE A 176 -3.68 -20.31 -11.93
N GLN A 177 -3.19 -21.54 -12.12
CA GLN A 177 -1.86 -21.92 -11.63
C GLN A 177 -0.74 -21.09 -12.27
N SER A 178 -0.84 -20.75 -13.55
CA SER A 178 0.18 -19.93 -14.22
C SER A 178 0.26 -18.51 -13.67
N ALA A 179 -0.88 -17.93 -13.29
CA ALA A 179 -0.93 -16.64 -12.60
C ALA A 179 -0.30 -16.74 -11.20
N ILE A 180 -0.64 -17.79 -10.43
CA ILE A 180 -0.03 -18.05 -9.11
C ILE A 180 1.49 -18.22 -9.22
N ASN A 181 1.97 -18.94 -10.23
CA ASN A 181 3.41 -19.16 -10.42
C ASN A 181 4.17 -17.86 -10.72
N TYR A 182 3.52 -16.94 -11.44
CA TYR A 182 4.10 -15.65 -11.79
C TYR A 182 4.06 -14.66 -10.62
N ALA A 183 2.98 -14.69 -9.84
CA ALA A 183 2.75 -13.80 -8.71
C ALA A 183 3.83 -13.91 -7.61
N THR A 184 4.03 -12.81 -6.91
CA THR A 184 4.82 -12.65 -5.69
C THR A 184 3.92 -12.24 -4.53
N ASP A 185 4.41 -12.40 -3.30
CA ASP A 185 3.65 -12.08 -2.09
C ASP A 185 3.08 -10.65 -2.15
N GLY A 186 1.79 -10.50 -1.81
CA GLY A 186 1.04 -9.24 -1.95
C GLY A 186 0.18 -9.14 -3.22
N ASP A 187 0.47 -9.91 -4.27
CA ASP A 187 -0.28 -9.86 -5.53
C ASP A 187 -1.71 -10.40 -5.43
N THR A 188 -2.53 -10.04 -6.42
CA THR A 188 -3.89 -10.58 -6.59
C THR A 188 -4.03 -11.31 -7.93
N VAL A 189 -4.46 -12.56 -7.88
CA VAL A 189 -4.96 -13.30 -9.03
C VAL A 189 -6.49 -13.16 -9.07
N LEU A 190 -7.00 -12.41 -10.04
CA LEU A 190 -8.44 -12.14 -10.20
C LEU A 190 -9.03 -12.99 -11.32
N VAL A 191 -9.94 -13.89 -10.95
CA VAL A 191 -10.47 -14.94 -11.85
C VAL A 191 -11.88 -14.59 -12.33
N HIS A 192 -12.04 -14.50 -13.65
CA HIS A 192 -13.32 -14.29 -14.29
C HIS A 192 -14.25 -15.52 -14.18
N PRO A 193 -15.56 -15.36 -14.41
CA PRO A 193 -16.50 -16.49 -14.46
C PRO A 193 -16.07 -17.58 -15.43
N GLY A 194 -16.12 -18.83 -14.99
CA GLY A 194 -15.69 -19.97 -15.78
C GLY A 194 -15.56 -21.25 -14.95
N VAL A 195 -15.38 -22.37 -15.65
CA VAL A 195 -15.02 -23.67 -15.05
C VAL A 195 -13.56 -23.96 -15.39
N TYR A 196 -12.73 -23.97 -14.36
CA TYR A 196 -11.28 -24.16 -14.46
C TYR A 196 -10.94 -25.57 -14.00
N LEU A 197 -10.60 -26.45 -14.95
CA LEU A 197 -10.18 -27.82 -14.69
C LEU A 197 -8.72 -27.83 -14.21
N GLU A 198 -8.51 -27.60 -12.93
CA GLU A 198 -7.20 -27.37 -12.32
C GLU A 198 -7.12 -27.93 -10.90
N ASN A 199 -5.90 -28.29 -10.49
CA ASN A 199 -5.52 -28.48 -9.09
C ASN A 199 -4.45 -27.43 -8.80
N ILE A 200 -4.79 -26.43 -7.99
CA ILE A 200 -3.94 -25.26 -7.76
C ILE A 200 -3.15 -25.40 -6.45
N ASN A 201 -1.92 -24.88 -6.43
CA ASN A 201 -1.04 -24.85 -5.27
C ASN A 201 -0.45 -23.45 -5.10
N PHE A 202 -0.68 -22.83 -3.94
CA PHE A 202 -0.16 -21.51 -3.59
C PHE A 202 1.36 -21.49 -3.46
N SER A 203 2.00 -22.65 -3.29
CA SER A 203 3.46 -22.81 -3.35
C SER A 203 4.22 -21.90 -2.38
N GLY A 204 3.63 -21.62 -1.21
CA GLY A 204 4.21 -20.79 -0.15
C GLY A 204 4.02 -19.30 -0.37
N LYS A 205 3.18 -18.89 -1.33
CA LYS A 205 2.93 -17.49 -1.67
C LYS A 205 1.80 -16.90 -0.85
N ASN A 206 2.05 -15.70 -0.36
CA ASN A 206 1.16 -14.86 0.43
C ASN A 206 0.37 -13.91 -0.48
N ILE A 207 -0.50 -14.48 -1.32
CA ILE A 207 -1.27 -13.78 -2.38
C ILE A 207 -2.77 -13.92 -2.19
N VAL A 208 -3.55 -13.04 -2.83
CA VAL A 208 -5.00 -13.17 -2.93
C VAL A 208 -5.36 -13.86 -4.25
N VAL A 209 -5.98 -15.03 -4.20
CA VAL A 209 -6.66 -15.63 -5.35
C VAL A 209 -8.16 -15.48 -5.13
N GLY A 210 -8.80 -14.67 -5.96
CA GLY A 210 -10.21 -14.34 -5.81
C GLY A 210 -10.97 -14.28 -7.12
N SER A 211 -12.28 -14.55 -7.09
CA SER A 211 -13.14 -14.25 -8.24
C SER A 211 -13.50 -12.75 -8.30
N LEU A 212 -14.20 -12.34 -9.36
CA LEU A 212 -14.78 -10.99 -9.45
C LEU A 212 -15.69 -10.62 -8.27
N PHE A 213 -16.10 -11.56 -7.41
CA PHE A 213 -16.77 -11.26 -6.15
C PHE A 213 -15.98 -10.27 -5.28
N ILE A 214 -14.64 -10.36 -5.24
CA ILE A 214 -13.84 -9.53 -4.33
C ILE A 214 -13.83 -8.05 -4.73
N THR A 215 -14.08 -7.74 -6.00
CA THR A 215 -14.13 -6.36 -6.53
C THR A 215 -15.54 -5.85 -6.69
N THR A 216 -16.51 -6.72 -6.96
CA THR A 216 -17.90 -6.33 -7.26
C THR A 216 -18.86 -6.49 -6.08
N GLY A 217 -18.56 -7.38 -5.14
CA GLY A 217 -19.48 -7.80 -4.08
C GLY A 217 -20.68 -8.63 -4.57
N ASP A 218 -20.77 -8.93 -5.87
CA ASP A 218 -21.87 -9.76 -6.41
C ASP A 218 -21.62 -11.24 -6.11
N THR A 219 -22.41 -11.78 -5.18
CA THR A 219 -22.36 -13.18 -4.76
C THR A 219 -22.58 -14.18 -5.88
N SER A 220 -23.16 -13.78 -7.03
CA SER A 220 -23.35 -14.66 -8.17
C SER A 220 -22.02 -15.20 -8.71
N TYR A 221 -20.94 -14.41 -8.62
CA TYR A 221 -19.60 -14.79 -9.05
C TYR A 221 -19.02 -15.97 -8.28
N ILE A 222 -19.44 -16.20 -7.04
CA ILE A 222 -18.99 -17.37 -6.24
C ILE A 222 -19.43 -18.67 -6.90
N SER A 223 -20.65 -18.69 -7.44
CA SER A 223 -21.21 -19.87 -8.13
C SER A 223 -20.80 -19.98 -9.59
N GLN A 224 -20.40 -18.87 -10.22
CA GLN A 224 -20.03 -18.83 -11.64
C GLN A 224 -18.54 -19.07 -11.88
N THR A 225 -17.71 -18.95 -10.85
CA THR A 225 -16.26 -19.23 -10.91
C THR A 225 -15.95 -20.51 -10.16
N VAL A 226 -15.76 -21.60 -10.92
CA VAL A 226 -15.60 -22.96 -10.41
C VAL A 226 -14.16 -23.43 -10.63
N ILE A 227 -13.50 -23.90 -9.58
CA ILE A 227 -12.27 -24.69 -9.67
C ILE A 227 -12.66 -26.16 -9.54
N ASP A 228 -12.48 -26.91 -10.62
CA ASP A 228 -12.85 -28.32 -10.74
C ASP A 228 -11.57 -29.17 -10.73
N GLY A 229 -11.36 -29.94 -9.65
CA GLY A 229 -10.19 -30.79 -9.48
C GLY A 229 -10.15 -32.02 -10.39
N ASN A 230 -11.15 -32.21 -11.26
CA ASN A 230 -11.22 -33.25 -12.29
C ASN A 230 -10.94 -34.67 -11.77
N GLN A 231 -11.40 -34.97 -10.55
CA GLN A 231 -11.18 -36.22 -9.83
C GLN A 231 -9.70 -36.58 -9.59
N ASN A 232 -8.80 -35.60 -9.58
CA ASN A 232 -7.36 -35.81 -9.51
C ASN A 232 -6.69 -35.04 -8.35
N GLY A 233 -6.71 -35.60 -7.15
CA GLY A 233 -6.05 -34.98 -5.99
C GLY A 233 -6.90 -33.88 -5.36
N SER A 234 -6.29 -33.09 -4.47
CA SER A 234 -6.94 -31.94 -3.85
C SER A 234 -7.11 -30.80 -4.85
N VAL A 235 -8.25 -30.11 -4.83
CA VAL A 235 -8.51 -28.99 -5.77
C VAL A 235 -7.60 -27.79 -5.46
N VAL A 236 -7.43 -27.46 -4.18
CA VAL A 236 -6.56 -26.38 -3.72
C VAL A 236 -5.60 -26.88 -2.66
N LEU A 237 -4.32 -26.54 -2.79
CA LEU A 237 -3.25 -26.91 -1.89
C LEU A 237 -2.61 -25.67 -1.24
N PHE A 238 -2.44 -25.77 0.07
CA PHE A 238 -1.60 -24.90 0.90
C PHE A 238 -0.67 -25.82 1.70
N GLU A 239 0.62 -25.83 1.37
CA GLU A 239 1.54 -26.80 1.97
C GLU A 239 2.99 -26.34 2.18
N ASN A 240 3.27 -25.04 2.06
CA ASN A 240 4.63 -24.52 2.04
C ASN A 240 4.80 -23.25 2.90
N GLY A 241 4.09 -23.13 4.02
CA GLY A 241 4.25 -22.01 4.96
C GLY A 241 3.44 -20.76 4.62
N GLU A 242 2.40 -20.89 3.80
CA GLU A 242 1.42 -19.82 3.55
C GLU A 242 0.85 -19.27 4.87
N ASP A 243 0.74 -17.95 4.99
CA ASP A 243 0.23 -17.28 6.18
C ASP A 243 -1.18 -16.69 5.97
N PRO A 244 -1.80 -16.02 6.95
CA PRO A 244 -3.16 -15.51 6.82
C PRO A 244 -3.39 -14.51 5.67
N SER A 245 -2.34 -13.96 5.07
CA SER A 245 -2.39 -13.14 3.86
C SER A 245 -2.48 -13.95 2.55
N SER A 246 -2.24 -15.26 2.57
CA SER A 246 -2.66 -16.18 1.51
C SER A 246 -4.17 -16.36 1.55
N VAL A 247 -4.90 -15.75 0.63
CA VAL A 247 -6.36 -15.71 0.62
C VAL A 247 -6.93 -16.49 -0.57
N LEU A 248 -7.85 -17.41 -0.32
CA LEU A 248 -8.74 -17.96 -1.35
C LEU A 248 -10.16 -17.47 -1.12
N ARG A 249 -10.75 -16.78 -2.11
CA ARG A 249 -12.05 -16.13 -1.93
C ARG A 249 -12.99 -16.13 -3.14
N GLY A 250 -14.25 -16.49 -2.91
CA GLY A 250 -15.30 -16.30 -3.92
C GLY A 250 -15.34 -17.38 -5.00
N PHE A 251 -15.15 -18.66 -4.64
CA PHE A 251 -15.14 -19.78 -5.59
C PHE A 251 -16.08 -20.91 -5.21
N SER A 252 -16.45 -21.68 -6.22
CA SER A 252 -16.98 -23.03 -6.05
C SER A 252 -15.87 -24.06 -6.26
N ILE A 253 -15.67 -24.97 -5.31
CA ILE A 253 -14.57 -25.95 -5.28
C ILE A 253 -15.14 -27.37 -5.36
N VAL A 254 -14.87 -28.09 -6.45
CA VAL A 254 -15.56 -29.35 -6.76
C VAL A 254 -14.63 -30.45 -7.28
N ASN A 255 -15.12 -31.69 -7.22
CA ASN A 255 -14.54 -32.87 -7.88
C ASN A 255 -13.09 -33.21 -7.46
N GLY A 256 -12.65 -32.84 -6.28
CA GLY A 256 -11.36 -33.27 -5.75
C GLY A 256 -11.41 -34.66 -5.10
N THR A 257 -10.32 -35.43 -5.22
CA THR A 257 -10.16 -36.80 -4.67
C THR A 257 -9.12 -36.89 -3.55
N GLY A 258 -8.49 -35.78 -3.19
CA GLY A 258 -7.57 -35.68 -2.04
C GLY A 258 -6.12 -36.06 -2.33
N THR A 259 -5.20 -35.40 -1.63
CA THR A 259 -3.76 -35.57 -1.73
C THR A 259 -3.28 -36.85 -1.06
N PHE A 260 -2.39 -37.59 -1.74
CA PHE A 260 -1.82 -38.84 -1.25
C PHE A 260 -0.46 -38.58 -0.59
N LEU A 261 -0.37 -38.73 0.73
CA LEU A 261 0.89 -38.60 1.47
C LEU A 261 1.44 -39.97 1.87
N LEU A 262 0.71 -40.66 2.75
CA LEU A 262 0.91 -42.04 3.18
C LEU A 262 -0.49 -42.51 3.55
N ALA A 263 -1.07 -43.43 2.78
CA ALA A 263 -2.49 -43.83 2.87
C ALA A 263 -3.09 -43.67 4.29
N PRO A 264 -4.19 -42.92 4.49
CA PRO A 264 -5.22 -42.47 3.51
C PRO A 264 -4.90 -41.19 2.70
N ARG A 265 -5.82 -40.78 1.81
CA ARG A 265 -5.84 -39.48 1.13
C ARG A 265 -6.47 -38.42 2.03
N TYR A 266 -6.11 -37.15 1.83
CA TYR A 266 -6.57 -36.04 2.66
C TYR A 266 -7.03 -34.84 1.83
N GLY A 267 -8.05 -34.14 2.31
CA GLY A 267 -8.45 -32.83 1.79
C GLY A 267 -8.96 -32.83 0.35
N GLY A 268 -10.07 -33.52 0.06
CA GLY A 268 -10.65 -33.60 -1.29
C GLY A 268 -10.77 -32.24 -1.98
N GLY A 269 -11.49 -31.30 -1.36
CA GLY A 269 -11.58 -29.92 -1.87
C GLY A 269 -10.30 -29.13 -1.62
N ILE A 270 -10.00 -28.91 -0.35
CA ILE A 270 -8.84 -28.12 0.08
C ILE A 270 -7.96 -28.98 0.98
N PHE A 271 -6.67 -29.01 0.68
CA PHE A 271 -5.66 -29.63 1.52
C PHE A 271 -4.73 -28.57 2.09
N CYS A 272 -4.65 -28.51 3.42
CA CYS A 272 -3.86 -27.54 4.16
C CYS A 272 -2.92 -28.29 5.11
N ARG A 273 -1.62 -28.04 5.02
CA ARG A 273 -0.59 -28.64 5.88
C ARG A 273 0.52 -27.63 6.10
N GLU A 274 0.98 -27.43 7.33
CA GLU A 274 2.10 -26.49 7.59
C GLU A 274 1.86 -25.09 7.00
N ALA A 275 0.59 -24.65 7.01
CA ALA A 275 0.11 -23.40 6.43
C ALA A 275 -1.08 -22.87 7.25
N ASP A 276 -1.31 -21.56 7.21
CA ASP A 276 -2.38 -20.83 7.91
C ASP A 276 -3.14 -19.87 6.97
N PRO A 277 -3.72 -20.36 5.84
CA PRO A 277 -4.36 -19.50 4.85
C PRO A 277 -5.74 -18.98 5.31
N THR A 278 -6.15 -17.85 4.75
CA THR A 278 -7.51 -17.31 4.92
C THR A 278 -8.45 -17.83 3.84
N LEU A 279 -9.49 -18.58 4.23
CA LEU A 279 -10.54 -19.09 3.34
C LEU A 279 -11.85 -18.34 3.59
N LYS A 280 -12.42 -17.68 2.57
CA LYS A 280 -13.65 -16.89 2.70
C LYS A 280 -14.57 -17.05 1.50
N ASP A 281 -15.87 -16.99 1.74
CA ASP A 281 -16.88 -16.91 0.67
C ASP A 281 -16.74 -18.05 -0.37
N LEU A 282 -16.66 -19.29 0.10
CA LEU A 282 -16.49 -20.50 -0.72
C LEU A 282 -17.73 -21.40 -0.70
N ILE A 283 -18.01 -22.04 -1.83
CA ILE A 283 -18.99 -23.11 -1.96
C ILE A 283 -18.22 -24.42 -2.25
N ILE A 284 -18.16 -25.34 -1.28
CA ILE A 284 -17.36 -26.58 -1.40
C ILE A 284 -18.30 -27.79 -1.41
N TYR A 285 -18.33 -28.54 -2.51
CA TYR A 285 -19.22 -29.70 -2.68
C TYR A 285 -18.63 -30.73 -3.66
N ASP A 286 -19.17 -31.96 -3.66
CA ASP A 286 -18.73 -33.06 -4.54
C ASP A 286 -17.22 -33.34 -4.49
N ASN A 287 -16.63 -33.26 -3.29
CA ASN A 287 -15.25 -33.62 -3.03
C ASN A 287 -15.19 -34.89 -2.16
N HIS A 288 -14.27 -35.78 -2.48
CA HIS A 288 -14.13 -37.10 -1.86
C HIS A 288 -12.66 -37.38 -1.50
N THR A 289 -12.38 -38.29 -0.56
CA THR A 289 -11.02 -38.71 -0.14
C THR A 289 -10.95 -40.22 -0.02
#